data_AF-I3SNH4-F1
#
_entry.id   AF-I3SNH4-F1
#
_cell.length_a   1.000
_cell.length_b   1.000
_cell.length_c   1.000
_cell.angle_alpha   90.00
_cell.angle_beta   90.00
_cell.angle_gamma   90.00
#
_symmetry.space_group_name_H-M   'P 1'
#
loop_
_entity.id
_entity.type
_entity.pdbx_description
1 polymer ?
#
loop_
_entity_poly.entity_id
_entity_poly.type
_entity_poly.pdbx_seq_one_letter_code
_entity_poly.pdbx_strand_id
1 'polypeptide(L)'
;MANVARGSSGPVTLFVEILNKYIYYFEKGNPQITSAAIQGLIELIKTEMQSDSASALPASDPFFASTLRYIQFQKQKGGILGEKYDSIKV
;
A
#
# COMPACT_ATOMS: atom_id res chain seq x y z
N MET A 1 -19.10 -7.10 -1.29
CA MET A 1 -18.64 -6.45 -2.53
C MET A 1 -18.52 -4.96 -2.25
N ALA A 2 -17.33 -4.39 -2.30
CA ALA A 2 -17.16 -2.94 -2.15
C ALA A 2 -17.59 -2.28 -3.46
N ASN A 3 -18.73 -1.59 -3.45
CA ASN A 3 -19.19 -0.76 -4.56
C ASN A 3 -18.71 0.67 -4.30
N VAL A 4 -17.65 1.08 -5.01
CA VAL A 4 -17.03 2.41 -4.85
C VAL A 4 -17.78 3.39 -5.74
N ALA A 5 -18.53 4.29 -5.11
CA ALA A 5 -19.15 5.41 -5.80
C ALA A 5 -18.06 6.34 -6.35
N ARG A 6 -18.18 6.68 -7.63
CA ARG A 6 -17.34 7.62 -8.39
C ARG A 6 -17.20 8.98 -7.69
N GLY A 7 -16.23 9.11 -6.79
CA GLY A 7 -15.39 10.29 -6.72
C GLY A 7 -14.32 10.15 -7.79
N SER A 8 -13.87 11.26 -8.38
CA SER A 8 -12.93 11.35 -9.52
C SER A 8 -11.49 10.83 -9.25
N SER A 9 -11.33 9.84 -8.38
CA SER A 9 -10.05 9.24 -8.01
C SER A 9 -9.92 7.90 -8.73
N GLY A 10 -8.87 7.75 -9.55
CA GLY A 10 -8.66 6.56 -10.37
C GLY A 10 -8.45 5.28 -9.55
N PRO A 11 -8.37 4.10 -10.20
CA PRO A 11 -8.18 2.81 -9.55
C PRO A 11 -7.02 2.79 -8.54
N VAL A 12 -5.93 3.49 -8.85
CA VAL A 12 -4.74 3.63 -8.01
C VAL A 12 -5.06 4.23 -6.63
N THR A 13 -5.83 5.32 -6.55
CA THR A 13 -6.11 5.97 -5.26
C THR A 13 -6.91 5.06 -4.35
N LEU A 14 -7.89 4.34 -4.89
CA LEU A 14 -8.64 3.34 -4.13
C LEU A 14 -7.72 2.24 -3.58
N PHE A 15 -6.79 1.73 -4.38
CA PHE A 15 -5.85 0.71 -3.91
C PHE A 15 -4.92 1.23 -2.82
N VAL A 16 -4.48 2.50 -2.88
CA VAL A 16 -3.69 3.13 -1.82
C VAL A 16 -4.51 3.27 -0.53
N GLU A 17 -5.80 3.62 -0.60
CA GLU A 17 -6.68 3.66 0.58
C GLU A 17 -6.86 2.28 1.20
N ILE A 18 -7.06 1.24 0.38
CA ILE A 18 -7.17 -0.15 0.83
C ILE A 18 -5.86 -0.58 1.50
N LEU A 19 -4.70 -0.28 0.90
CA LEU A 19 -3.39 -0.55 1.48
C LEU A 19 -3.25 0.09 2.87
N ASN A 20 -3.65 1.34 3.03
CA ASN A 20 -3.62 2.04 4.33
C ASN A 20 -4.54 1.37 5.38
N LYS A 21 -5.71 0.86 4.98
CA LYS A 21 -6.57 0.08 5.88
C LYS A 21 -5.94 -1.26 6.27
N TYR A 22 -5.29 -1.94 5.33
CA TYR A 22 -4.57 -3.20 5.61
C TYR A 22 -3.45 -2.97 6.60
N ILE A 23 -2.63 -1.94 6.39
CA ILE A 23 -1.59 -1.52 7.32
C ILE A 23 -2.20 -1.28 8.72
N TYR A 24 -3.27 -0.50 8.84
CA TYR A 24 -3.93 -0.28 10.14
C TYR A 24 -4.33 -1.59 10.84
N TYR A 25 -5.00 -2.51 10.15
CA TYR A 25 -5.44 -3.77 10.75
C TYR A 25 -4.27 -4.73 11.04
N PHE A 26 -3.21 -4.67 10.25
CA PHE A 26 -1.98 -5.41 10.48
C PHE A 26 -1.30 -4.98 11.79
N GLU A 27 -1.22 -3.67 12.04
CA GLU A 27 -0.68 -3.12 13.29
C GLU A 27 -1.54 -3.45 14.50
N LYS A 28 -2.87 -3.54 14.31
CA LYS A 28 -3.82 -4.00 15.34
C LYS A 28 -3.77 -5.51 15.60
N GLY A 29 -2.93 -6.25 14.87
CA GLY A 29 -2.75 -7.69 15.07
C GLY A 29 -3.90 -8.53 14.53
N ASN A 30 -4.64 -8.04 13.52
CA ASN A 30 -5.66 -8.84 12.86
C ASN A 30 -4.98 -10.00 12.10
N PRO A 31 -5.22 -11.28 12.46
CA PRO A 31 -4.52 -12.42 11.88
C PRO A 31 -4.88 -12.67 10.41
N GLN A 32 -5.98 -12.11 9.92
CA GLN A 32 -6.39 -12.22 8.51
C GLN A 32 -5.58 -11.29 7.60
N ILE A 33 -4.88 -10.30 8.17
CA ILE A 33 -4.03 -9.39 7.41
C ILE A 33 -2.58 -9.83 7.58
N THR A 34 -1.96 -10.22 6.48
CA THR A 34 -0.59 -10.74 6.46
C THR A 34 0.35 -9.79 5.73
N SER A 35 1.65 -9.89 6.03
CA SER A 35 2.70 -9.17 5.29
C SER A 35 2.67 -9.51 3.79
N ALA A 36 2.33 -10.75 3.43
CA ALA A 36 2.14 -11.17 2.05
C ALA A 36 0.96 -10.46 1.35
N ALA A 37 -0.16 -10.26 2.05
CA ALA A 37 -1.29 -9.51 1.50
C ALA A 37 -0.92 -8.03 1.28
N ILE A 38 -0.17 -7.43 2.21
CA ILE A 38 0.35 -6.07 2.06
C ILE A 38 1.32 -5.98 0.86
N GLN A 39 2.23 -6.94 0.73
CA GLN A 39 3.17 -7.02 -0.41
C GLN A 39 2.42 -7.09 -1.75
N GLY A 40 1.40 -7.96 -1.85
CA GLY A 40 0.60 -8.10 -3.06
C GLY A 40 -0.15 -6.81 -3.42
N LEU A 41 -0.65 -6.06 -2.44
CA LEU A 41 -1.28 -4.75 -2.68
C LEU A 41 -0.26 -3.70 -3.18
N ILE A 42 0.95 -3.67 -2.64
CA ILE A 42 2.03 -2.78 -3.12
C ILE A 42 2.38 -3.08 -4.57
N GLU A 43 2.51 -4.37 -4.92
CA GLU A 43 2.81 -4.80 -6.29
C GLU A 43 1.68 -4.45 -7.25
N LEU A 44 0.43 -4.70 -6.86
CA LEU A 44 -0.75 -4.33 -7.65
C LEU A 44 -0.79 -2.82 -7.94
N ILE A 45 -0.57 -1.99 -6.92
CA ILE A 45 -0.53 -0.52 -7.10
C ILE A 45 0.58 -0.13 -8.08
N LYS A 46 1.78 -0.70 -7.97
CA LYS A 46 2.90 -0.46 -8.91
C LYS A 46 2.51 -0.82 -10.35
N THR A 47 1.83 -1.96 -10.56
CA THR A 47 1.36 -2.40 -11.88
C THR A 47 0.29 -1.48 -12.47
N GLU A 48 -0.67 -1.05 -11.66
CA GLU A 48 -1.74 -0.14 -12.10
C GLU A 48 -1.20 1.24 -12.46
N MET A 49 -0.27 1.78 -11.67
CA MET A 49 0.42 3.04 -11.97
C MET A 49 1.20 2.98 -13.29
N GLN A 50 1.83 1.84 -13.59
CA GLN A 50 2.54 1.63 -14.87
C GLN A 50 1.58 1.48 -16.05
N SER A 51 0.43 0.85 -15.84
CA SER A 51 -0.58 0.61 -16.89
C SER A 51 -1.33 1.87 -17.31
N ASP A 52 -1.54 2.81 -16.38
CA ASP A 52 -2.12 4.14 -16.65
C ASP A 52 -1.14 5.08 -17.39
N SER A 53 0.15 4.73 -17.43
CA SER A 53 1.24 5.56 -17.98
C SER A 53 1.47 5.35 -19.49
N ALA A 54 0.43 5.39 -20.33
CA ALA A 54 0.59 5.47 -21.79
C ALA A 54 1.12 6.85 -22.26
N SER A 55 1.18 7.83 -21.36
CA SER A 55 1.81 9.14 -21.57
C SER A 55 3.05 9.26 -20.70
N ALA A 56 4.19 9.51 -21.33
CA ALA A 56 5.51 9.61 -20.72
C ALA A 56 5.53 10.47 -19.45
N LEU A 57 5.59 9.80 -18.30
CA LEU A 57 6.27 10.14 -17.03
C LEU A 57 5.61 9.29 -15.93
N PRO A 58 6.36 8.54 -15.10
CA PRO A 58 5.77 7.89 -13.95
C PRO A 58 5.35 9.00 -12.97
N ALA A 59 4.08 9.37 -12.98
CA ALA A 59 3.52 10.23 -11.95
C ALA A 59 3.52 9.41 -10.67
N SER A 60 4.61 9.51 -9.90
CA SER A 60 4.70 8.96 -8.56
C SER A 60 3.54 9.53 -7.74
N ASP A 61 2.55 8.69 -7.42
CA ASP A 61 1.42 9.08 -6.59
C ASP A 61 1.95 9.47 -5.19
N PRO A 62 1.73 10.72 -4.74
CA PRO A 62 2.30 11.22 -3.49
C PRO A 62 1.75 10.49 -2.26
N PHE A 63 0.53 9.95 -2.33
CA PHE A 63 -0.07 9.17 -1.25
C PHE A 63 0.56 7.79 -1.17
N PHE A 64 0.80 7.15 -2.32
CA PHE A 64 1.51 5.88 -2.37
C PHE A 64 2.95 6.03 -1.85
N ALA A 65 3.69 7.04 -2.32
CA ALA A 65 5.05 7.32 -1.85
C ALA A 65 5.10 7.56 -0.33
N SER A 66 4.14 8.29 0.22
CA SER A 66 4.02 8.51 1.67
C SER A 66 3.76 7.20 2.42
N THR A 67 2.93 6.33 1.86
CA THR A 67 2.63 5.01 2.42
C THR A 67 3.87 4.11 2.43
N LEU A 68 4.65 4.09 1.34
CA LEU A 68 5.91 3.35 1.28
C LEU A 68 6.94 3.87 2.30
N ARG A 69 7.05 5.20 2.45
CA ARG A 69 7.93 5.80 3.46
C ARG A 69 7.50 5.43 4.88
N TYR A 70 6.20 5.38 5.15
CA TYR A 70 5.68 4.92 6.43
C TYR A 70 6.08 3.47 6.73
N ILE A 71 5.94 2.57 5.74
CA ILE A 71 6.37 1.17 5.88
C ILE A 71 7.86 1.11 6.20
N GLN A 72 8.70 1.83 5.45
CA GLN A 72 10.15 1.89 5.71
C GLN A 72 10.47 2.44 7.11
N PHE A 73 9.76 3.46 7.55
CA PHE A 73 9.90 4.02 8.89
C PHE A 73 9.55 2.98 9.97
N GLN A 74 8.48 2.20 9.79
CA GLN A 74 8.13 1.15 10.74
C GLN A 74 9.18 0.03 10.81
N LYS A 75 9.80 -0.32 9.68
CA LYS A 75 10.94 -1.27 9.66
C LYS A 75 12.12 -0.75 10.50
N GLN A 76 12.49 0.51 10.31
CA GLN A 76 13.62 1.13 11.00
C GLN A 76 13.37 1.36 12.49
N LYS A 77 12.11 1.55 12.89
CA LYS A 77 11.72 1.76 14.29
C LYS A 77 12.05 0.55 15.18
N GLY A 78 12.14 -0.65 14.60
CA GLY A 78 12.47 -1.89 15.32
C GLY A 78 11.38 -2.36 16.29
N GLY A 79 11.73 -3.32 17.14
CA GLY A 79 10.80 -3.99 18.06
C GLY A 79 9.82 -4.92 17.35
N ILE A 80 8.86 -5.48 18.11
CA ILE A 80 7.91 -6.50 17.62
C ILE A 80 7.15 -6.01 16.37
N LEU A 81 6.83 -4.72 16.30
CA LEU A 81 6.15 -4.16 15.14
C LEU A 81 7.09 -4.05 13.93
N GLY A 82 8.33 -3.58 14.11
CA GLY A 82 9.30 -3.49 13.02
C GLY A 82 9.62 -4.85 12.39
N GLU A 83 9.79 -5.88 13.22
CA GLU A 83 10.01 -7.27 12.76
C GLU A 83 8.88 -7.79 11.86
N LYS A 84 7.63 -7.40 12.14
CA LYS A 84 6.49 -7.74 11.29
C LYS A 84 6.60 -7.12 9.89
N TYR A 85 7.22 -5.95 9.77
CA TYR A 85 7.42 -5.26 8.49
C TYR A 85 8.65 -5.74 7.72
N ASP A 86 9.55 -6.52 8.32
CA ASP A 86 10.78 -6.99 7.65
C ASP A 86 10.50 -7.83 6.40
N SER A 87 9.40 -8.59 6.44
CA SER A 87 8.93 -9.41 5.32
C SER A 87 8.39 -8.60 4.13
N ILE A 88 8.11 -7.31 4.30
CA ILE A 88 7.55 -6.44 3.27
C ILE A 88 8.70 -5.76 2.50
N LYS A 89 8.70 -5.89 1.17
CA LYS A 89 9.70 -5.33 0.26
C LYS A 89 9.13 -4.07 -0.41
N VAL A 90 9.72 -2.94 -0.09
CA VAL A 90 9.23 -1.61 -0.48
C VAL A 90 10.08 -1.03 -1.60
#